data_AF-A0A932W0V5-F1
#
_entry.id   AF-A0A932W0V5-F1
#
_cell.length_a   1.000
_cell.length_b   1.000
_cell.length_c   1.000
_cell.angle_alpha   90.00
_cell.angle_beta   90.00
_cell.angle_gamma   90.00
#
_symmetry.space_group_name_H-M   'P 1'
#
loop_
_entity.id
_entity.type
_entity.pdbx_description
1 polymer ?
#
loop_
_entity_poly.entity_id
_entity_poly.type
_entity_poly.pdbx_seq_one_letter_code
_entity_poly.pdbx_strand_id
1 'polypeptide(L)'
;MKRIAFTLLFGLLVLGGSAFAQVDCNAGLSGCLFDLPTGGTAPAITFTMLADAVVHIDAGIWASPGCSGDPDATAVGDLSLPAGPMTVYINFTDPIPDGTPLSMIWTMGDCAATACIDYVMGSSPDRCPAGASEPATLDATLPL
;
A
#
# COMPACT_ATOMS: atom_id res chain seq x y z
N MET A 1 -37.75 -3.34 -56.71
CA MET A 1 -36.51 -4.03 -56.30
C MET A 1 -35.82 -3.11 -55.27
N LYS A 2 -36.11 -3.16 -53.96
CA LYS A 2 -35.74 -4.12 -52.90
C LYS A 2 -34.23 -4.23 -52.66
N ARG A 3 -33.68 -3.45 -51.71
CA ARG A 3 -32.61 -3.76 -50.72
C ARG A 3 -32.72 -2.73 -49.59
N ILE A 4 -33.57 -2.93 -48.58
CA ILE A 4 -33.30 -3.58 -47.29
C ILE A 4 -32.01 -3.03 -46.64
N ALA A 5 -32.24 -2.25 -45.58
CA ALA A 5 -31.25 -1.86 -44.58
C ALA A 5 -30.66 -3.10 -43.88
N PHE A 6 -29.35 -3.09 -43.61
CA PHE A 6 -28.74 -4.01 -42.66
C PHE A 6 -27.52 -3.33 -42.01
N THR A 7 -27.80 -2.73 -40.85
CA THR A 7 -27.07 -2.87 -39.60
C THR A 7 -25.59 -3.26 -39.68
N LEU A 8 -24.73 -2.41 -39.12
CA LEU A 8 -23.68 -2.81 -38.19
C LEU A 8 -23.27 -1.56 -37.39
N LEU A 9 -24.00 -1.30 -36.30
CA LEU A 9 -23.41 -0.63 -35.14
C LEU A 9 -22.23 -1.51 -34.74
N PHE A 10 -21.01 -1.06 -35.03
CA PHE A 10 -19.82 -1.60 -34.40
C PHE A 10 -19.80 -1.04 -32.97
N GLY A 11 -20.66 -1.62 -32.13
CA GLY A 11 -20.52 -1.56 -30.69
C GLY A 11 -19.22 -2.26 -30.32
N LEU A 12 -18.14 -1.50 -30.31
CA LEU A 12 -16.96 -1.88 -29.55
C LEU A 12 -17.28 -1.62 -28.07
N LEU A 13 -18.15 -2.48 -27.54
CA LEU A 13 -18.22 -2.72 -26.11
C LEU A 13 -16.85 -3.35 -25.77
N VAL A 14 -15.88 -2.52 -25.39
CA VAL A 14 -14.72 -3.01 -24.65
C VAL A 14 -15.32 -3.54 -23.36
N LEU A 15 -15.61 -4.84 -23.36
CA LEU A 15 -15.86 -5.63 -22.17
C LEU A 15 -14.73 -5.26 -21.23
N GLY A 16 -15.07 -4.53 -20.16
CA GLY A 16 -14.19 -4.28 -19.04
C GLY A 16 -13.62 -5.64 -18.65
N GLY A 17 -12.36 -5.84 -19.00
CA GLY A 17 -11.63 -7.01 -18.57
C GLY A 17 -11.77 -7.06 -17.06
N SER A 18 -12.15 -8.22 -16.56
CA SER A 18 -12.08 -8.58 -15.15
C SER A 18 -10.87 -7.86 -14.56
N ALA A 19 -11.09 -6.97 -13.58
CA ALA A 19 -9.99 -6.38 -12.83
C ALA A 19 -9.20 -7.56 -12.25
N PHE A 20 -8.09 -7.91 -12.88
CA PHE A 20 -7.21 -8.92 -12.31
C PHE A 20 -6.69 -8.29 -11.03
N ALA A 21 -6.96 -8.92 -9.89
CA ALA A 21 -6.37 -8.50 -8.63
C ALA A 21 -4.84 -8.48 -8.84
N GLN A 22 -4.25 -7.29 -8.79
CA GLN A 22 -2.81 -7.10 -9.00
C GLN A 22 -2.01 -7.45 -7.74
N VAL A 23 -2.69 -7.39 -6.58
CA VAL A 23 -2.16 -7.72 -5.26
C VAL A 23 -2.81 -9.01 -4.79
N ASP A 24 -2.03 -9.92 -4.19
CA ASP A 24 -2.56 -11.10 -3.52
C ASP A 24 -3.16 -10.71 -2.15
N CYS A 25 -4.41 -10.27 -2.16
CA CYS A 25 -5.12 -9.90 -0.92
C CYS A 25 -5.38 -11.11 -0.01
N ASN A 26 -5.28 -12.36 -0.50
CA ASN A 26 -5.54 -13.57 0.29
C ASN A 26 -4.30 -14.03 1.06
N ALA A 27 -3.10 -13.76 0.54
CA ALA A 27 -1.84 -13.98 1.26
C ALA A 27 -1.70 -13.06 2.49
N GLY A 28 -2.52 -12.01 2.56
CA GLY A 28 -2.57 -11.07 3.67
C GLY A 28 -1.51 -9.97 3.54
N LEU A 29 -1.78 -8.87 4.23
CA LEU A 29 -0.91 -7.71 4.29
C LEU A 29 -0.31 -7.68 5.69
N SER A 30 1.02 -7.67 5.80
CA SER A 30 1.70 -7.75 7.10
C SER A 30 2.53 -6.51 7.37
N GLY A 31 2.22 -5.82 8.47
CA GLY A 31 2.97 -4.67 8.96
C GLY A 31 4.29 -5.08 9.60
N CYS A 32 5.35 -4.31 9.36
CA CYS A 32 6.70 -4.55 9.85
C CYS A 32 7.47 -3.23 9.98
N LEU A 33 8.67 -3.28 10.57
CA LEU A 33 9.62 -2.16 10.55
C LEU A 33 10.71 -2.37 9.49
N PHE A 34 10.96 -1.36 8.68
CA PHE A 34 12.03 -1.32 7.68
C PHE A 34 13.20 -0.46 8.19
N ASP A 35 14.43 -0.97 8.10
CA ASP A 35 15.63 -0.23 8.51
C ASP A 35 16.06 0.74 7.39
N LEU A 36 16.11 2.03 7.69
CA LEU A 36 16.45 3.06 6.71
C LEU A 36 17.96 3.12 6.46
N PRO A 37 18.43 3.33 5.22
CA PRO A 37 19.86 3.49 4.92
C PRO A 37 20.52 4.66 5.67
N THR A 38 19.74 5.69 6.00
CA THR A 38 20.17 6.86 6.77
C THR A 38 20.30 6.59 8.27
N GLY A 39 19.93 5.38 8.72
CA GLY A 39 19.71 5.05 10.13
C GLY A 39 18.26 5.31 10.55
N GLY A 40 17.83 4.63 11.61
CA GLY A 40 16.46 4.63 12.10
C GLY A 40 15.58 3.57 11.45
N THR A 41 14.30 3.58 11.79
CA THR A 41 13.29 2.66 11.26
C THR A 41 12.10 3.40 10.69
N ALA A 42 11.41 2.75 9.76
CA ALA A 42 10.17 3.22 9.18
C ALA A 42 9.10 2.13 9.28
N PRO A 43 7.84 2.48 9.55
CA PRO A 43 6.71 1.57 9.37
C PRO A 43 6.59 1.16 7.91
N ALA A 44 6.32 -0.12 7.69
CA ALA A 44 6.24 -0.70 6.36
C ALA A 44 5.17 -1.77 6.29
N ILE A 45 4.75 -2.08 5.07
CA ILE A 45 3.84 -3.17 4.74
C ILE A 45 4.50 -4.11 3.75
N THR A 46 4.30 -5.41 3.97
CA THR A 46 4.69 -6.46 3.02
C THR A 46 3.48 -7.16 2.44
N PHE A 47 3.60 -7.51 1.17
CA PHE A 47 2.55 -8.16 0.38
C PHE A 47 3.16 -8.80 -0.88
N THR A 48 2.35 -9.53 -1.64
CA THR A 48 2.78 -10.12 -2.91
C THR A 48 2.01 -9.51 -4.07
N MET A 49 2.73 -9.04 -5.09
CA MET A 49 2.18 -8.64 -6.38
C MET A 49 2.02 -9.88 -7.28
N LEU A 50 0.85 -10.03 -7.89
CA LEU A 50 0.54 -11.13 -8.81
C LEU A 50 1.01 -10.86 -10.25
N ALA A 51 1.19 -9.58 -10.60
CA ALA A 51 1.69 -9.13 -11.89
C ALA A 51 2.34 -7.75 -11.77
N ASP A 52 3.18 -7.38 -12.73
CA ASP A 52 3.70 -6.01 -12.84
C ASP A 52 2.54 -5.03 -13.06
N ALA A 53 2.41 -4.03 -12.18
CA ALA A 53 1.28 -3.11 -12.20
C ALA A 53 1.55 -1.81 -11.43
N VAL A 54 0.71 -0.81 -11.70
CA VAL A 54 0.59 0.39 -10.86
C VAL A 54 -0.51 0.15 -9.83
N VAL A 55 -0.17 0.23 -8.54
CA VAL A 55 -1.11 0.04 -7.43
C VAL A 55 -1.21 1.31 -6.61
N HIS A 56 -2.44 1.71 -6.32
CA HIS A 56 -2.73 2.79 -5.38
C HIS A 56 -2.57 2.28 -3.95
N ILE A 57 -1.79 2.99 -3.13
CA ILE A 57 -1.59 2.67 -1.72
C ILE A 57 -1.92 3.90 -0.88
N ASP A 58 -2.70 3.69 0.17
CA ASP A 58 -3.04 4.67 1.19
C ASP A 58 -2.68 4.10 2.57
N ALA A 59 -1.99 4.88 3.39
CA ALA A 59 -1.78 4.60 4.79
C ALA A 59 -2.31 5.75 5.64
N GLY A 60 -3.34 5.49 6.44
CA GLY A 60 -3.73 6.36 7.54
C GLY A 60 -2.76 6.21 8.70
N ILE A 61 -2.33 7.31 9.28
CA ILE A 61 -1.31 7.36 10.34
C ILE A 61 -1.88 8.09 11.55
N TRP A 62 -1.82 7.44 12.71
CA TRP A 62 -2.20 8.00 14.00
C TRP A 62 -0.96 8.11 14.89
N ALA A 63 -0.76 9.28 15.50
CA ALA A 63 0.26 9.54 16.52
C ALA A 63 -0.12 8.98 17.90
N SER A 64 -1.27 8.32 17.99
CA SER A 64 -1.75 7.61 19.18
C SER A 64 -2.17 6.16 18.86
N PRO A 65 -1.95 5.21 19.79
CA PRO A 65 -2.34 3.82 19.62
C PRO A 65 -3.82 3.61 19.28
N GLY A 66 -4.13 2.64 18.43
CA GLY A 66 -5.48 2.08 18.24
C GLY A 66 -6.32 2.65 17.09
N CYS A 67 -5.74 3.47 16.20
CA CYS A 67 -6.38 3.96 14.97
C CYS A 67 -7.81 4.50 15.17
N SER A 68 -8.03 5.26 16.25
CA SER A 68 -9.35 5.79 16.58
C SER A 68 -9.56 7.19 16.02
N GLY A 69 -10.69 7.42 15.37
CA GLY A 69 -11.03 8.72 14.77
C GLY A 69 -10.32 8.94 13.43
N ASP A 70 -10.19 10.21 13.03
CA ASP A 70 -9.50 10.58 11.80
C ASP A 70 -7.97 10.43 11.97
N PRO A 71 -7.23 10.06 10.92
CA PRO A 71 -5.77 9.98 10.98
C PRO A 71 -5.13 11.36 11.12
N ASP A 72 -4.03 11.44 11.88
CA ASP A 72 -3.23 12.65 12.05
C ASP A 72 -2.44 13.01 10.77
N ALA A 73 -2.11 12.01 9.98
CA ALA A 73 -1.50 12.16 8.65
C ALA A 73 -1.89 10.99 7.73
N THR A 74 -1.71 11.18 6.43
CA THR A 74 -1.84 10.10 5.44
C THR A 74 -0.60 10.04 4.55
N ALA A 75 -0.25 8.83 4.12
CA ALA A 75 0.74 8.59 3.08
C ALA A 75 0.02 7.95 1.89
N VAL A 76 -0.01 8.62 0.73
CA VAL A 76 -0.79 8.17 -0.42
C VAL A 76 0.05 8.23 -1.68
N GLY A 77 -0.03 7.20 -2.52
CA GLY A 77 0.68 7.20 -3.81
C GLY A 77 0.30 6.05 -4.73
N ASP A 78 0.53 6.27 -6.02
CA ASP A 78 0.46 5.24 -7.06
C ASP A 78 1.86 4.72 -7.38
N LEU A 79 2.12 3.45 -7.09
CA LEU A 79 3.45 2.85 -7.24
C LEU A 79 3.46 1.82 -8.35
N SER A 80 4.41 1.95 -9.28
CA SER A 80 4.70 0.93 -10.30
C SER A 80 5.55 -0.18 -9.69
N LEU A 81 4.94 -1.32 -9.35
CA LEU A 81 5.57 -2.44 -8.65
C LEU A 81 5.69 -3.67 -9.57
N PRO A 82 6.82 -4.39 -9.53
CA PRO A 82 6.96 -5.66 -10.23
C PRO A 82 6.16 -6.77 -9.53
N ALA A 83 5.91 -7.87 -10.24
CA ALA A 83 5.38 -9.09 -9.67
C ALA A 83 6.34 -9.69 -8.63
N GLY A 84 5.78 -10.31 -7.59
CA GLY A 84 6.53 -10.96 -6.51
C GLY A 84 6.41 -10.27 -5.16
N PRO A 85 7.26 -10.67 -4.18
CA PRO A 85 7.25 -10.09 -2.84
C PRO A 85 7.66 -8.62 -2.83
N MET A 86 6.86 -7.81 -2.15
CA MET A 86 7.03 -6.36 -2.05
C MET A 86 7.18 -5.93 -0.60
N THR A 87 7.94 -4.85 -0.40
CA THR A 87 7.96 -4.06 0.82
C THR A 87 7.77 -2.60 0.43
N VAL A 88 6.80 -1.94 1.07
CA VAL A 88 6.58 -0.50 0.93
C VAL A 88 6.71 0.11 2.32
N TYR A 89 7.59 1.08 2.47
CA TYR A 89 7.77 1.80 3.74
C TYR A 89 7.34 3.26 3.63
N ILE A 90 6.96 3.85 4.76
CA ILE A 90 6.67 5.28 4.86
C ILE A 90 7.96 6.02 5.20
N ASN A 91 8.35 6.94 4.32
CA ASN A 91 9.39 7.90 4.57
C ASN A 91 8.76 9.16 5.19
N PHE A 92 9.05 9.39 6.46
CA PHE A 92 8.66 10.63 7.12
C PHE A 92 9.65 11.75 6.79
N THR A 93 9.12 12.92 6.43
CA THR A 93 9.95 14.10 6.13
C THR A 93 10.88 14.44 7.31
N ASP A 94 10.34 14.35 8.53
CA ASP A 94 11.12 14.43 9.76
C ASP A 94 11.22 13.03 10.39
N PRO A 95 12.45 12.52 10.67
CA PRO A 95 12.62 11.21 11.26
C PRO A 95 11.89 11.09 12.60
N ILE A 96 11.10 10.02 12.74
CA ILE A 96 10.37 9.74 13.98
C ILE A 96 11.33 9.12 15.02
N PRO A 97 11.43 9.65 16.24
CA PRO A 97 12.30 9.09 17.27
C PRO A 97 11.91 7.66 17.65
N ASP A 98 12.91 6.81 17.94
CA ASP A 98 12.68 5.48 18.49
C ASP A 98 11.89 5.56 19.82
N GLY A 99 11.01 4.59 20.05
CA GLY A 99 10.09 4.56 21.18
C GLY A 99 8.80 5.35 20.96
N THR A 100 8.67 6.10 19.86
CA THR A 100 7.42 6.79 19.51
C THR A 100 6.36 5.75 19.13
N PRO A 101 5.19 5.75 19.80
CA PRO A 101 4.07 4.93 19.37
C PRO A 101 3.39 5.56 18.14
N LEU A 102 3.06 4.73 17.16
CA LEU A 102 2.23 5.10 16.01
C LEU A 102 1.23 3.97 15.77
N SER A 103 0.12 4.27 15.09
CA SER A 103 -0.73 3.23 14.54
C SER A 103 -1.07 3.52 13.09
N MET A 104 -1.28 2.45 12.32
CA MET A 104 -1.57 2.59 10.89
C MET A 104 -2.63 1.61 10.41
N ILE A 105 -3.40 2.08 9.44
CA ILE A 105 -4.28 1.26 8.59
C ILE A 105 -3.80 1.44 7.16
N TRP A 106 -3.54 0.33 6.48
CA TRP A 106 -3.08 0.31 5.10
C TRP A 106 -4.22 -0.14 4.17
N THR A 107 -4.35 0.54 3.04
CA THR A 107 -5.26 0.19 1.95
C THR A 107 -4.45 0.09 0.66
N MET A 108 -4.66 -0.98 -0.12
CA MET A 108 -3.88 -1.25 -1.33
C MET A 108 -4.79 -1.73 -2.45
N GLY A 109 -4.92 -0.91 -3.50
CA GLY A 109 -5.80 -1.18 -4.63
C GLY A 109 -7.21 -1.56 -4.15
N ASP A 110 -7.70 -2.71 -4.62
CA ASP A 110 -9.01 -3.27 -4.26
C ASP A 110 -8.97 -4.22 -3.05
N CYS A 111 -7.84 -4.34 -2.36
CA CYS A 111 -7.76 -5.16 -1.14
C CYS A 111 -8.55 -4.51 0.00
N ALA A 112 -9.09 -5.34 0.90
CA ALA A 112 -9.62 -4.86 2.16
C ALA A 112 -8.50 -4.16 2.96
N ALA A 113 -8.86 -3.06 3.63
CA ALA A 113 -7.95 -2.37 4.53
C ALA A 113 -7.46 -3.32 5.63
N THR A 114 -6.22 -3.12 6.08
CA THR A 114 -5.67 -3.89 7.19
C THR A 114 -6.44 -3.63 8.48
N ALA A 115 -6.32 -4.55 9.43
CA ALA A 115 -6.57 -4.18 10.82
C ALA A 115 -5.64 -3.02 11.24
N CYS A 116 -5.99 -2.32 12.32
CA CYS A 116 -5.09 -1.36 12.93
C CYS A 116 -3.81 -2.07 13.38
N ILE A 117 -2.67 -1.55 12.95
CA ILE A 117 -1.35 -2.08 13.32
C ILE A 117 -0.67 -1.05 14.19
N ASP A 118 -0.32 -1.45 15.42
CA ASP A 118 0.42 -0.61 16.35
C ASP A 118 1.93 -0.80 16.14
N TYR A 119 2.62 0.33 16.02
CA TYR A 119 4.06 0.46 15.89
C TYR A 119 4.63 1.12 17.14
N VAL A 120 5.79 0.66 17.58
CA VAL A 120 6.69 1.39 18.46
C VAL A 120 8.01 1.46 17.72
N MET A 121 8.38 2.68 17.30
CA MET A 121 9.55 2.90 16.47
C MET A 121 10.79 2.25 17.09
N GLY A 122 11.55 1.52 16.28
CA GLY A 122 12.71 0.76 16.71
C GLY A 122 12.43 -0.62 17.32
N SER A 123 11.22 -0.93 17.79
CA SER A 123 10.95 -2.17 18.56
C SER A 123 9.81 -3.05 18.05
N SER A 124 8.66 -2.50 17.66
CA SER A 124 7.51 -3.30 17.19
C SER A 124 6.78 -2.63 16.03
N PRO A 125 6.12 -3.40 15.15
CA PRO A 125 6.22 -4.84 14.93
C PRO A 125 7.66 -5.27 14.52
N ASP A 126 7.86 -6.58 14.35
CA ASP A 126 9.16 -7.14 13.95
C ASP A 126 9.67 -6.54 12.62
N ARG A 127 10.97 -6.69 12.38
CA ARG A 127 11.61 -6.24 11.14
C ARG A 127 11.05 -6.98 9.92
N CYS A 128 10.93 -6.27 8.79
CA CYS A 128 10.48 -6.87 7.54
C CYS A 128 11.43 -8.00 7.12
N PRO A 129 10.90 -9.14 6.63
CA PRO A 129 11.73 -10.25 6.20
C PRO A 129 12.64 -9.82 5.04
N ALA A 130 13.91 -10.26 5.09
CA ALA A 130 14.82 -10.09 3.97
C ALA A 130 14.31 -10.93 2.78
N GLY A 131 13.94 -10.28 1.67
CA GLY A 131 13.49 -11.00 0.48
C GLY A 131 12.56 -10.26 -0.49
N ALA A 132 12.13 -9.03 -0.17
CA ALA A 132 11.44 -8.21 -1.16
C ALA A 132 12.40 -7.69 -2.24
N SER A 133 11.86 -7.40 -3.42
CA SER A 133 12.47 -6.50 -4.40
C SER A 133 12.83 -5.14 -3.77
N GLU A 134 13.59 -4.27 -4.46
CA GLU A 134 13.97 -2.96 -3.90
C GLU A 134 12.74 -2.26 -3.27
N PRO A 135 12.82 -1.91 -1.98
CA PRO A 135 11.66 -1.45 -1.25
C PRO A 135 11.20 -0.11 -1.82
N ALA A 136 9.91 -0.01 -2.08
CA ALA A 136 9.31 1.23 -2.55
C ALA A 136 8.89 2.11 -1.37
N THR A 137 8.61 3.38 -1.65
CA THR A 137 8.45 4.40 -0.63
C THR A 137 7.20 5.23 -0.85
N LEU A 138 6.50 5.54 0.25
CA LEU A 138 5.46 6.57 0.31
C LEU A 138 5.95 7.67 1.25
N ASP A 139 5.73 8.93 0.89
CA ASP A 139 6.11 10.04 1.75
C ASP A 139 4.95 10.45 2.66
N ALA A 140 5.27 10.82 3.89
CA ALA A 140 4.33 11.39 4.86
C ALA A 140 4.95 12.54 5.64
N THR A 141 4.08 13.43 6.14
CA THR A 141 4.45 14.47 7.10
C THR A 141 3.49 14.37 8.27
N LEU A 142 4.03 14.10 9.46
CA LEU A 142 3.26 14.11 10.70
C LEU A 142 3.37 15.49 11.34
N PRO A 143 2.25 16.12 11.73
CA PRO A 143 2.27 17.33 12.54
C PRO A 143 2.62 16.96 14.00
N LEU A 144 3.92 16.81 14.28
CA LEU A 144 4.44 16.58 15.64
C LEU A 144 4.53 17.88 16.45
#